data_AF-A0A424SY35-F1
#
_entry.id   AF-A0A424SY35-F1
#
_cell.length_a   1.000
_cell.length_b   1.000
_cell.length_c   1.000
_cell.angle_alpha   90.00
_cell.angle_beta   90.00
_cell.angle_gamma   90.00
#
_symmetry.space_group_name_H-M   'P 1'
#
loop_
_entity.id
_entity.type
_entity.pdbx_description
1 polymer ?
#
loop_
_entity_poly.entity_id
_entity_poly.type
_entity_poly.pdbx_seq_one_letter_code
_entity_poly.pdbx_strand_id
1 'polypeptide(L)' 'SDARFIKDICPVYEFGSVGKTMHQVNENIDIKDLEKLQKIYEDLILSYNEIYGLN' A
#
# COMPACT_ATOMS: atom_id res chain seq x y z
N SER A 1 -9.53 1.39 -9.11
CA SER A 1 -9.38 1.63 -7.68
C SER A 1 -10.00 2.95 -7.27
N ASP A 2 -10.29 3.13 -5.99
CA ASP A 2 -10.87 4.35 -5.42
C ASP A 2 -9.94 5.56 -5.52
N ALA A 3 -8.64 5.34 -5.74
CA ALA A 3 -7.68 6.40 -6.10
C ALA A 3 -8.14 7.26 -7.29
N ARG A 4 -8.93 6.69 -8.22
CA ARG A 4 -9.49 7.41 -9.38
C ARG A 4 -10.35 8.61 -8.99
N PHE A 5 -10.93 8.60 -7.80
CA PHE A 5 -11.76 9.67 -7.28
C PHE A 5 -10.98 10.73 -6.48
N ILE A 6 -9.76 10.41 -6.05
CA ILE A 6 -8.97 11.23 -5.11
C ILE A 6 -7.81 11.94 -5.82
N LYS A 7 -7.28 11.36 -6.90
CA LYS A 7 -6.06 11.84 -7.58
C LYS A 7 -6.12 13.26 -8.15
N ASP A 8 -7.32 13.80 -8.35
CA ASP A 8 -7.52 15.20 -8.79
C ASP A 8 -7.55 16.19 -7.62
N ILE A 9 -7.66 15.71 -6.37
CA ILE A 9 -7.66 16.52 -5.14
C ILE A 9 -6.26 16.63 -4.55
N CYS A 10 -5.49 15.54 -4.57
CA CYS A 10 -4.13 15.51 -4.03
C CYS A 10 -3.26 14.45 -4.74
N PRO A 11 -1.93 14.50 -4.57
CA PRO A 11 -1.06 13.39 -4.97
C PRO A 11 -1.46 12.10 -4.26
N VAL A 12 -1.63 11.02 -5.02
CA VAL A 12 -2.04 9.70 -4.50
C VAL A 12 -0.98 8.67 -4.84
N TYR A 13 -0.56 7.92 -3.83
CA TYR A 13 0.15 6.65 -4.00
C TYR A 13 -0.84 5.52 -3.87
N GLU A 14 -0.84 4.61 -4.84
CA GLU A 14 -1.63 3.40 -4.78
C GLU A 14 -0.75 2.20 -5.14
N PHE A 15 -0.57 1.31 -4.17
CA PHE A 15 0.16 0.06 -4.32
C PHE A 15 -0.37 -0.97 -3.33
N GLY A 16 -0.07 -2.25 -3.57
CA GLY A 16 -0.54 -3.36 -2.75
C GLY A 16 0.19 -4.65 -3.13
N SER A 17 -0.24 -5.76 -2.54
CA SER A 17 0.27 -7.08 -2.91
C SER A 17 -0.14 -7.46 -4.34
N VAL A 18 0.59 -8.40 -4.95
CA VAL A 18 0.22 -8.99 -6.22
C VAL A 18 -1.00 -9.89 -6.03
N GLY A 19 -2.16 -9.46 -6.51
CA GLY A 19 -3.44 -10.17 -6.40
C GLY A 19 -3.56 -11.42 -7.28
N LYS A 20 -2.61 -12.37 -7.23
CA LYS A 20 -2.59 -13.58 -8.07
C LYS A 20 -3.88 -14.41 -7.97
N THR A 21 -4.50 -14.42 -6.79
CA THR A 21 -5.75 -15.16 -6.52
C THR A 21 -6.91 -14.23 -6.15
N MET A 22 -6.81 -12.94 -6.44
CA MET A 22 -7.84 -11.96 -6.06
C MET A 22 -9.18 -12.32 -6.71
N HIS A 23 -10.27 -12.31 -5.93
CA HIS A 23 -11.62 -12.69 -6.36
C HIS A 23 -11.81 -14.17 -6.73
N GLN A 24 -10.93 -15.06 -6.28
CA GLN A 24 -11.06 -16.51 -6.49
C GLN A 24 -11.47 -17.21 -5.18
N VAL A 25 -12.02 -18.43 -5.30
CA VAL A 25 -12.23 -19.29 -4.12
C VAL A 25 -10.87 -19.64 -3.52
N ASN A 26 -10.76 -19.58 -2.18
CA ASN A 26 -9.49 -19.73 -1.45
C ASN A 26 -8.43 -18.67 -1.82
N GLU A 27 -8.85 -17.42 -1.99
CA GLU A 27 -7.96 -16.27 -2.11
C GLU A 27 -6.90 -16.29 -0.99
N ASN A 28 -5.62 -16.21 -1.38
CA ASN A 28 -4.48 -16.30 -0.49
C ASN A 28 -3.34 -15.40 -0.95
N ILE A 29 -2.34 -15.26 -0.08
CA ILE A 29 -1.15 -14.44 -0.29
C ILE A 29 0.07 -15.20 0.23
N ASP A 30 1.23 -15.02 -0.41
CA ASP A 30 2.49 -15.49 0.16
C ASP A 30 2.82 -14.65 1.40
N ILE A 31 3.11 -15.30 2.52
CA ILE A 31 3.46 -14.62 3.77
C ILE A 31 4.64 -13.67 3.57
N LYS A 32 5.62 -14.03 2.73
CA LYS A 32 6.77 -13.16 2.43
C LYS A 32 6.35 -11.89 1.69
N ASP A 33 5.38 -11.99 0.78
CA ASP A 33 4.84 -10.82 0.07
C ASP A 33 4.05 -9.93 1.02
N LEU A 34 3.31 -10.51 1.98
CA LEU A 34 2.59 -9.77 3.02
C LEU A 34 3.55 -9.00 3.96
N GLU A 35 4.57 -9.68 4.49
CA GLU A 35 5.58 -9.07 5.36
C GLU A 35 6.35 -7.96 4.64
N LYS A 36 6.69 -8.19 3.37
CA LYS A 36 7.34 -7.16 2.54
C LYS A 36 6.43 -5.96 2.31
N LEU A 37 5.15 -6.18 2.02
CA LEU A 37 4.19 -5.09 1.85
C LEU A 37 4.05 -4.26 3.13
N GLN A 38 3.95 -4.92 4.29
CA GLN A 38 3.95 -4.25 5.59
C GLN A 38 5.18 -3.37 5.75
N LYS A 39 6.38 -3.88 5.43
CA LYS A 39 7.62 -3.11 5.56
C LYS A 39 7.65 -1.88 4.66
N ILE A 40 7.16 -2.00 3.43
CA ILE A 40 7.06 -0.86 2.50
C ILE A 40 6.14 0.23 3.06
N TYR A 41 4.98 -0.13 3.63
CA TYR A 41 4.09 0.84 4.24
C TYR A 41 4.73 1.54 5.45
N GLU A 42 5.39 0.78 6.32
CA GLU A 42 6.11 1.32 7.48
C GLU A 42 7.17 2.34 7.04
N ASP A 43 8.02 1.97 6.09
CA ASP A 43 9.10 2.83 5.60
C ASP A 43 8.55 4.10 4.90
N LEU A 44 7.43 3.98 4.18
CA LEU A 44 6.77 5.14 3.57
C LEU A 44 6.22 6.11 4.62
N ILE A 45 5.55 5.60 5.67
CA ILE A 45 4.98 6.44 6.73
C ILE A 45 6.08 7.13 7.53
N LEU A 46 7.13 6.38 7.91
CA LEU A 46 8.26 6.93 8.65
C LEU A 46 8.99 8.00 7.83
N SER A 47 9.31 7.73 6.57
CA SER A 47 9.95 8.72 5.70
C SER A 47 9.07 9.96 5.48
N TYR A 48 7.75 9.80 5.36
CA TYR A 48 6.84 10.94 5.28
C TYR A 48 6.88 11.79 6.57
N ASN A 49 6.82 11.17 7.75
CA ASN A 49 6.87 11.88 9.02
C ASN A 49 8.21 12.62 9.20
N GLU A 50 9.32 11.99 8.82
CA GLU A 50 10.65 12.61 8.83
C GLU A 50 10.73 13.84 7.92
N ILE A 51 10.18 13.75 6.71
CA ILE A 51 10.20 14.86 5.73
C ILE A 51 9.34 16.04 6.20
N TYR A 52 8.17 15.78 6.78
CA TYR A 52 7.18 16.81 7.09
C TYR A 52 7.07 17.19 8.57
N GLY A 53 7.90 16.61 9.44
CA GLY A 53 8.03 17.01 10.86
C GLY A 53 6.78 16.75 11.71
N LEU A 54 5.95 15.79 11.30
CA LEU A 54 4.79 15.36 12.10
C LEU A 54 5.31 14.44 13.21
N ASN A 55 5.57 15.03 14.39
CA ASN A 55 5.90 14.30 15.62
C ASN A 55 4.71 13.51 16.15
#